data_AF-A0A3N0GN73-F1
#
_entry.id   AF-A0A3N0GN73-F1
#
_cell.length_a   1.000
_cell.length_b   1.000
_cell.length_c   1.000
_cell.angle_alpha   90.00
_cell.angle_beta   90.00
_cell.angle_gamma   90.00
#
_symmetry.space_group_name_H-M   'P 1'
#
loop_
_entity.id
_entity.type
_entity.pdbx_description
1 polymer ?
#
loop_
_entity_poly.entity_id
_entity_poly.type
_entity_poly.pdbx_seq_one_letter_code
_entity_poly.pdbx_strand_id
1 'polypeptide(L)'
;MHRQTDDDPQWDLVLEIASKLWYYGEHLFVVNPSPHQQLVDVHWAALQAGRLLGVRAKVTVSEPFSKTDPRVTVTITFEDPTGRVRSRAKEGFERLLHEVRQQSKP
;
A
#
# COMPACT_ATOMS: atom_id res chain seq x y z
N MET A 1 -23.64 -18.17 -0.75
CA MET A 1 -22.72 -17.06 -1.05
C MET A 1 -22.35 -16.39 0.27
N HIS A 2 -21.26 -16.81 0.91
CA HIS A 2 -20.78 -16.14 2.11
C HIS A 2 -20.08 -14.84 1.68
N ARG A 3 -20.71 -13.70 1.96
CA ARG A 3 -20.03 -12.40 2.02
C ARG A 3 -19.28 -12.39 3.35
N GLN A 4 -18.04 -12.89 3.35
CA GLN A 4 -17.07 -12.59 4.39
C GLN A 4 -16.46 -11.23 4.03
N THR A 5 -17.06 -10.17 4.55
CA THR A 5 -16.44 -8.85 4.67
C THR A 5 -16.43 -8.51 6.15
N ASP A 6 -15.70 -9.31 6.92
CA ASP A 6 -15.38 -9.08 8.32
C ASP A 6 -13.85 -8.94 8.37
N ASP A 7 -13.37 -7.73 8.61
CA ASP A 7 -11.99 -7.36 8.98
C ASP A 7 -10.89 -8.25 8.37
N ASP A 8 -10.62 -8.10 7.08
CA ASP A 8 -9.37 -8.62 6.50
C ASP A 8 -8.26 -7.58 6.76
N PRO A 9 -7.39 -7.78 7.77
CA PRO A 9 -6.39 -6.79 8.15
C PRO A 9 -5.41 -6.50 7.01
N GLN A 10 -5.32 -7.41 6.03
CA GLN A 10 -4.47 -7.24 4.86
C GLN A 10 -5.04 -6.19 3.91
N TRP A 11 -6.37 -6.11 3.76
CA TRP A 11 -7.00 -5.09 2.91
C TRP A 11 -6.99 -3.71 3.54
N ASP A 12 -7.09 -3.61 4.87
CA ASP A 12 -6.95 -2.33 5.57
C ASP A 12 -5.57 -1.72 5.34
N LEU A 13 -4.51 -2.54 5.44
CA LEU A 13 -3.15 -2.10 5.16
C LEU A 13 -2.98 -1.65 3.69
N VAL A 14 -3.62 -2.35 2.74
CA VAL A 14 -3.63 -1.95 1.33
C VAL A 14 -4.26 -0.58 1.13
N LEU A 15 -5.41 -0.32 1.76
CA LEU A 15 -6.13 0.94 1.65
C LEU A 15 -5.38 2.08 2.35
N GLU A 16 -4.75 1.82 3.49
CA GLU A 16 -3.88 2.78 4.17
C GLU A 16 -2.69 3.17 3.27
N ILE A 17 -1.97 2.20 2.73
CA ILE A 17 -0.82 2.47 1.85
C ILE A 17 -1.30 3.27 0.62
N ALA A 18 -2.37 2.84 -0.04
CA ALA A 18 -2.90 3.52 -1.22
C ALA A 18 -3.28 4.99 -0.92
N SER A 19 -3.98 5.23 0.19
CA SER A 19 -4.38 6.59 0.58
C SER A 19 -3.18 7.46 0.93
N LYS A 20 -2.20 6.96 1.69
CA LYS A 20 -0.98 7.71 2.04
C LYS A 20 -0.14 8.03 0.81
N LEU A 21 0.03 7.05 -0.08
CA LEU A 21 0.71 7.25 -1.36
C LEU A 21 -0.01 8.30 -2.22
N TRP A 22 -1.35 8.28 -2.28
CA TRP A 22 -2.12 9.27 -3.01
C TRP A 22 -1.93 10.70 -2.47
N TYR A 23 -2.05 10.88 -1.15
CA TYR A 23 -1.98 12.22 -0.54
C TYR A 23 -0.55 12.77 -0.43
N TYR A 24 0.41 11.92 -0.07
CA TYR A 24 1.76 12.34 0.32
C TYR A 24 2.85 11.88 -0.66
N GLY A 25 2.55 10.92 -1.55
CA GLY A 25 3.53 10.30 -2.44
C GLY A 25 4.42 9.26 -1.76
N GLU A 26 4.30 9.12 -0.44
CA GLU A 26 5.07 8.17 0.37
C GLU A 26 4.27 7.68 1.58
N HIS A 27 4.65 6.52 2.07
CA HIS A 27 4.20 5.98 3.34
C HIS A 27 5.38 5.33 4.07
N LEU A 28 5.51 5.63 5.36
CA LEU A 28 6.57 5.12 6.21
C LEU A 28 5.96 4.43 7.42
N PHE A 29 6.50 3.28 7.79
CA PHE A 29 6.21 2.65 9.06
C PHE A 29 7.38 1.77 9.51
N VAL A 30 7.45 1.55 10.82
CA VAL A 30 8.49 0.75 11.47
C VAL A 30 7.94 -0.65 11.70
N VAL A 31 8.66 -1.67 11.23
CA VAL A 31 8.32 -3.07 11.48
C VAL A 31 9.41 -3.75 12.27
N ASN A 32 9.01 -4.73 13.08
CA ASN A 32 9.95 -5.71 13.59
C ASN A 32 10.04 -6.83 12.53
N PRO A 33 11.20 -7.05 11.89
CA PRO A 33 11.34 -8.08 10.87
C PRO A 33 11.18 -9.50 11.44
N SER A 34 11.09 -9.66 12.77
CA SER A 34 10.70 -10.88 13.44
C SER A 34 9.28 -10.73 14.02
N PRO A 35 8.30 -11.55 13.58
CA PRO A 35 8.41 -12.62 12.58
C PRO A 35 8.43 -12.11 11.13
N HIS A 36 9.18 -12.81 10.25
CA HIS A 36 9.39 -12.47 8.83
C HIS A 36 8.10 -12.22 8.03
N GLN A 37 6.97 -12.74 8.50
CA GLN A 37 5.65 -12.59 7.89
C GLN A 37 5.27 -11.11 7.73
N GLN A 38 5.61 -10.25 8.70
CA GLN A 38 5.19 -8.84 8.67
C GLN A 38 5.80 -8.10 7.47
N LEU A 39 7.05 -8.37 7.11
CA LEU A 39 7.69 -7.79 5.93
C LEU A 39 7.08 -8.31 4.62
N VAL A 40 6.69 -9.58 4.57
CA VAL A 40 6.03 -10.18 3.40
C VAL A 40 4.64 -9.57 3.19
N ASP A 41 3.85 -9.45 4.26
CA ASP A 41 2.51 -8.86 4.22
C ASP A 41 2.57 -7.40 3.73
N VAL A 42 3.59 -6.66 4.16
CA VAL A 42 3.88 -5.30 3.73
C VAL A 42 4.21 -5.22 2.23
N HIS A 43 5.06 -6.11 1.72
CA HIS A 43 5.38 -6.14 0.30
C HIS A 43 4.15 -6.50 -0.54
N TRP A 44 3.35 -7.44 -0.07
CA TRP A 44 2.08 -7.80 -0.72
C TRP A 44 1.12 -6.62 -0.74
N ALA A 45 0.96 -5.93 0.40
CA ALA A 45 0.04 -4.81 0.51
C ALA A 45 0.47 -3.61 -0.35
N ALA A 46 1.78 -3.30 -0.40
CA ALA A 46 2.33 -2.28 -1.28
C ALA A 46 2.05 -2.58 -2.76
N LEU A 47 2.18 -3.85 -3.16
CA LEU A 47 1.89 -4.29 -4.53
C LEU A 47 0.41 -4.09 -4.87
N GLN A 48 -0.52 -4.49 -3.99
CA GLN A 48 -1.94 -4.30 -4.24
C GLN A 48 -2.32 -2.80 -4.24
N ALA A 49 -1.75 -2.00 -3.34
CA ALA A 49 -1.96 -0.55 -3.31
C ALA A 49 -1.52 0.11 -4.63
N GLY A 50 -0.37 -0.28 -5.16
CA GLY A 50 0.08 0.17 -6.49
C GLY A 50 -0.92 -0.20 -7.59
N ARG A 51 -1.40 -1.45 -7.59
CA ARG A 51 -2.42 -1.91 -8.56
C ARG A 51 -3.71 -1.12 -8.49
N LEU A 52 -4.23 -0.85 -7.27
CA LEU A 52 -5.43 -0.03 -7.07
C LEU A 52 -5.26 1.38 -7.65
N LEU A 53 -4.07 1.96 -7.48
CA LEU A 53 -3.76 3.29 -7.98
C LEU A 53 -3.28 3.31 -9.45
N GLY A 54 -3.15 2.16 -10.11
CA GLY A 54 -2.65 2.10 -11.49
C GLY A 54 -1.18 2.53 -11.65
N VAL A 55 -0.37 2.33 -10.60
CA VAL A 55 1.04 2.75 -10.52
C VAL A 55 1.89 1.62 -9.94
N ARG A 56 3.21 1.70 -10.15
CA ARG A 56 4.14 0.73 -9.58
C ARG A 56 4.64 1.26 -8.23
N ALA A 57 4.41 0.51 -7.16
CA ALA A 57 4.95 0.83 -5.85
C ALA A 57 6.41 0.37 -5.75
N LYS A 58 7.24 1.17 -5.08
CA LYS A 58 8.61 0.84 -4.70
C LYS A 58 8.67 0.70 -3.18
N VAL A 59 9.19 -0.43 -2.72
CA VAL A 59 9.44 -0.67 -1.29
C VAL A 59 10.94 -0.58 -1.04
N THR A 60 11.34 0.17 -0.03
CA THR A 60 12.72 0.27 0.44
C THR A 60 12.74 -0.02 1.93
N VAL A 61 13.62 -0.94 2.34
CA VAL A 61 13.78 -1.35 3.73
C VAL A 61 15.12 -0.83 4.22
N SER A 62 15.13 -0.09 5.32
CA SER A 62 16.36 0.40 5.93
C SER A 62 17.16 -0.72 6.58
N GLU A 63 18.41 -0.42 6.95
CA GLU A 63 19.12 -1.23 7.94
C GLU A 63 18.38 -1.22 9.29
N PRO A 64 18.58 -2.24 10.14
CA PRO A 64 18.07 -2.23 11.51
C PRO A 64 18.57 -1.04 12.31
N PHE A 65 17.76 -0.57 13.25
CA PHE A 65 18.14 0.58 14.10
C PHE A 65 19.44 0.34 14.88
N SER A 66 19.70 -0.91 15.31
CA SER A 66 20.99 -1.32 15.85
C SER A 66 21.12 -2.85 15.87
N LYS A 67 22.27 -3.37 16.35
CA LYS A 67 22.45 -4.81 16.58
C LYS A 67 21.51 -5.38 17.65
N THR A 68 21.02 -4.55 18.56
CA THR A 68 20.14 -4.95 19.68
C THR A 68 18.69 -4.55 19.47
N ASP A 69 18.41 -3.71 18.46
CA ASP A 69 17.07 -3.31 18.05
C ASP A 69 16.87 -3.70 16.57
N PRO A 70 16.21 -4.83 16.29
CA PRO A 70 16.08 -5.36 14.94
C PRO A 70 15.08 -4.59 14.08
N ARG A 71 14.38 -3.58 14.64
CA ARG A 71 13.36 -2.84 13.89
C ARG A 71 13.96 -2.14 12.68
N VAL A 72 13.21 -2.16 11.59
CA VAL A 72 13.56 -1.52 10.32
C VAL A 72 12.46 -0.53 9.94
N THR A 73 12.84 0.53 9.24
CA THR A 73 11.90 1.43 8.58
C THR A 73 11.62 0.90 7.19
N VAL A 74 10.34 0.73 6.86
CA VAL A 74 9.90 0.48 5.50
C VAL A 74 9.36 1.78 4.92
N THR A 75 9.92 2.18 3.80
CA THR A 75 9.45 3.31 3.00
C THR A 75 8.82 2.79 1.72
N ILE A 76 7.56 3.16 1.49
CA ILE A 76 6.82 2.84 0.27
C ILE A 76 6.62 4.15 -0.51
N THR A 77 6.99 4.15 -1.78
CA THR A 77 6.78 5.26 -2.71
C THR A 77 6.26 4.74 -4.05
N PHE A 78 6.05 5.63 -5.02
CA PHE A 78 5.84 5.24 -6.41
C PHE A 78 7.16 5.19 -7.18
N GLU A 79 7.28 4.25 -8.11
CA GLU A 79 8.25 4.38 -9.20
C GLU A 79 7.72 5.41 -10.21
N ASP A 80 8.42 6.54 -10.34
CA ASP A 80 8.08 7.57 -11.34
C ASP A 80 9.15 7.73 -12.43
N PRO A 81 9.35 6.73 -13.31
CA PRO A 81 10.30 6.85 -14.41
C PRO A 81 9.87 7.86 -15.49
N THR A 82 8.63 8.39 -15.43
CA THR A 82 8.03 9.19 -16.52
C THR A 82 7.50 10.56 -16.11
N GLY A 83 7.55 10.92 -14.82
CA GLY A 83 6.98 12.14 -14.27
C GLY A 83 5.44 12.17 -14.22
N ARG A 84 4.77 11.05 -14.52
CA ARG A 84 3.30 10.97 -14.72
C ARG A 84 2.56 10.19 -13.64
N VAL A 85 3.27 9.76 -12.59
CA VAL A 85 2.68 8.94 -11.52
C VAL A 85 1.46 9.61 -10.89
N ARG A 86 1.49 10.92 -10.63
CA ARG A 86 0.35 11.62 -10.02
C ARG A 86 -0.92 11.59 -10.89
N SER A 87 -0.79 11.71 -12.21
CA SER A 87 -1.94 11.62 -13.13
C SER A 87 -2.54 10.21 -13.13
N ARG A 88 -1.68 9.19 -13.19
CA ARG A 88 -2.11 7.78 -13.16
C ARG A 88 -2.76 7.40 -11.84
N ALA A 89 -2.16 7.80 -10.72
CA ALA A 89 -2.72 7.60 -9.39
C ALA A 89 -4.11 8.23 -9.26
N LYS A 90 -4.31 9.41 -9.85
CA LYS A 90 -5.61 10.09 -9.87
C LYS A 90 -6.66 9.30 -10.64
N GLU A 91 -6.31 8.90 -11.87
CA GLU A 91 -7.18 8.12 -12.75
C GLU A 91 -7.56 6.76 -12.13
N GLY A 92 -6.60 6.08 -11.50
CA GLY A 92 -6.83 4.82 -10.78
C GLY A 92 -7.78 4.98 -9.60
N PHE A 93 -7.56 6.03 -8.79
CA PHE A 93 -8.43 6.32 -7.65
C PHE A 93 -9.87 6.70 -8.08
N GLU A 94 -10.02 7.52 -9.12
CA GLU A 94 -11.34 7.88 -9.67
C GLU A 94 -12.08 6.65 -10.20
N ARG A 95 -11.36 5.71 -10.84
CA ARG A 95 -11.93 4.44 -11.30
C ARG A 95 -12.42 3.58 -10.13
N LEU A 96 -11.61 3.43 -9.09
CA LEU A 96 -11.99 2.70 -7.88
C LEU A 96 -13.27 3.28 -7.25
N LEU A 97 -13.33 4.60 -7.08
CA LEU A 97 -14.52 5.28 -6.54
C LEU A 97 -15.76 5.05 -7.40
N HIS A 98 -15.58 5.00 -8.73
CA HIS A 98 -16.66 4.72 -9.65
C HIS A 98 -17.21 3.29 -9.49
N GLU A 99 -16.33 2.29 -9.44
CA GLU A 99 -16.69 0.88 -9.27
C GLU A 99 -17.42 0.64 -7.94
N VAL A 100 -16.92 1.19 -6.84
CA VAL A 100 -17.57 1.08 -5.51
C VAL A 100 -18.98 1.69 -5.54
N ARG A 101 -19.15 2.85 -6.19
CA ARG A 101 -20.46 3.49 -6.33
C ARG A 101 -21.43 2.66 -7.16
N GLN A 102 -20.96 1.96 -8.19
CA GLN A 102 -21.81 1.09 -9.01
C GLN A 102 -22.25 -0.16 -8.26
N GLN A 103 -21.38 -0.74 -7.42
CA GLN A 103 -21.71 -1.91 -6.59
C GLN A 103 -22.63 -1.58 -5.42
N SER A 104 -22.72 -0.30 -5.04
CA SER A 104 -23.55 0.18 -3.92
C SER A 104 -24.96 0.61 -4.34
N LYS A 105 -25.31 0.53 -5.63
CA LYS A 105 -26.69 0.76 -6.09
C LYS A 105 -27.53 -0.50 -5.87
N PRO A 106 -28.71 -0.39 -5.23
CA PRO A 106 -29.60 -1.53 -4.96
C PRO A 106 -30.17 -2.15 -6.23
#